data_AF-A0A183DIB7-F1
#
_entry.id   AF-A0A183DIB7-F1
#
_cell.length_a   1.000
_cell.length_b   1.000
_cell.length_c   1.000
_cell.angle_alpha   90.00
_cell.angle_beta   90.00
_cell.angle_gamma   90.00
#
_symmetry.space_group_name_H-M   'P 1'
#
loop_
_entity.id
_entity.type
_entity.pdbx_description
1 polymer ?
#
loop_
_entity_poly.entity_id
_entity_poly.type
_entity_poly.pdbx_seq_one_letter_code
_entity_poly.pdbx_strand_id
1 'polypeptide(L)'
;MVVHCFGAYFGLAVAKVFNKKEMVGHQHEGASYNSDIFAMIGTLFLWAFFPSFNSALAIPEDSRHRAILNTYLALCSSTICTFLISQLLDHDHKYRFSMAHVSNSVLAGGVAIGTVANIVLEPIYALLIGCLAAIVSVIGNNYIKVAHFFGLFFKNSTIEMAKDTF
;
A
#
# COMPACT_ATOMS: atom_id res chain seq x y z
N MET A 1 9.83 -4.99 8.50
CA MET A 1 10.53 -5.94 7.60
C MET A 1 9.91 -7.34 7.65
N VAL A 2 9.91 -8.03 8.80
CA VAL A 2 9.52 -9.46 8.90
C VAL A 2 8.08 -9.77 8.48
N VAL A 3 7.11 -8.88 8.76
CA VAL A 3 5.71 -9.15 8.43
C VAL A 3 5.38 -8.63 7.02
N HIS A 4 5.41 -7.31 6.83
CA HIS A 4 4.89 -6.69 5.60
C HIS A 4 5.75 -7.00 4.35
N CYS A 5 7.07 -6.95 4.45
CA CYS A 5 7.92 -7.19 3.27
C CYS A 5 7.96 -8.67 2.91
N PHE A 6 8.09 -9.55 3.90
CA PHE A 6 7.97 -10.99 3.66
C PHE A 6 6.64 -11.34 3.01
N GLY A 7 5.52 -10.90 3.59
CA GLY A 7 4.18 -11.17 3.06
C GLY A 7 3.99 -10.64 1.63
N ALA A 8 4.47 -9.42 1.36
CA ALA A 8 4.36 -8.81 0.03
C ALA A 8 5.18 -9.57 -1.03
N TYR A 9 6.46 -9.86 -0.76
CA TYR A 9 7.32 -10.57 -1.73
C TYR A 9 6.93 -12.03 -1.89
N PHE A 10 6.53 -12.70 -0.81
CA PHE A 10 5.99 -14.06 -0.87
C PHE A 10 4.70 -14.11 -1.69
N GLY A 11 3.76 -13.19 -1.43
CA GLY A 11 2.53 -13.08 -2.20
C GLY A 11 2.78 -12.80 -3.69
N LEU A 12 3.74 -11.94 -4.01
CA LEU A 12 4.13 -11.67 -5.40
C LEU A 12 4.76 -12.90 -6.07
N ALA A 13 5.58 -13.67 -5.36
CA ALA A 13 6.14 -14.91 -5.88
C ALA A 13 5.05 -15.96 -6.15
N VAL A 14 4.11 -16.14 -5.23
CA VAL A 14 2.95 -17.03 -5.42
C VAL A 14 2.10 -16.55 -6.60
N ALA A 15 1.78 -15.25 -6.66
CA ALA A 15 1.04 -14.66 -7.77
C ALA A 15 1.74 -14.90 -9.11
N LYS A 16 3.08 -14.81 -9.17
CA LYS A 16 3.87 -15.11 -10.37
C LYS A 16 3.77 -16.59 -10.79
N VAL A 17 3.84 -17.51 -9.83
CA VAL A 17 3.80 -18.96 -10.11
C VAL A 17 2.43 -19.40 -10.62
N PHE A 18 1.35 -18.83 -10.09
CA PHE A 18 -0.02 -19.19 -10.47
C PHE A 18 -0.65 -18.29 -11.55
N ASN A 19 0.12 -17.35 -12.12
CA ASN A 19 -0.41 -16.39 -13.10
C ASN A 19 -0.81 -17.08 -14.41
N LYS A 20 -2.09 -16.97 -14.80
CA LYS A 20 -2.58 -17.36 -16.12
C LYS A 20 -2.95 -16.13 -16.95
N LYS A 21 -2.68 -16.16 -18.26
CA LYS A 21 -2.98 -15.06 -19.19
C LYS A 21 -4.45 -14.61 -19.14
N GLU A 22 -5.38 -15.53 -18.95
CA GLU A 22 -6.83 -15.27 -18.85
C GLU A 22 -7.23 -14.49 -17.59
N MET A 23 -6.38 -14.45 -16.57
CA MET A 23 -6.64 -13.76 -15.30
C MET A 23 -6.24 -12.28 -15.33
N VAL A 24 -5.37 -11.88 -16.26
CA VAL A 24 -4.85 -10.50 -16.33
C VAL A 24 -5.89 -9.60 -17.00
N GLY A 25 -6.44 -8.62 -16.27
CA GLY A 25 -7.45 -7.69 -16.78
C GLY A 25 -8.84 -8.30 -16.88
N HIS A 26 -9.15 -9.28 -16.04
CA HIS A 26 -10.47 -9.90 -16.02
C HIS A 26 -11.55 -8.88 -15.63
N GLN A 27 -12.73 -8.96 -16.25
CA GLN A 27 -13.85 -8.02 -16.04
C GLN A 27 -14.34 -7.90 -14.57
N HIS A 28 -13.97 -8.84 -13.72
CA HIS A 28 -14.34 -8.88 -12.29
C HIS A 28 -13.20 -8.43 -11.36
N GLU A 29 -12.05 -8.00 -11.91
CA GLU A 29 -10.93 -7.40 -11.15
C GLU A 29 -11.24 -5.94 -10.73
N GLY A 30 -12.37 -5.39 -11.17
CA GLY A 30 -12.83 -4.05 -10.83
C GLY A 30 -13.53 -3.96 -9.48
N ALA A 31 -13.55 -2.75 -8.91
CA ALA A 31 -14.32 -2.46 -7.72
C ALA A 31 -15.78 -2.10 -8.06
N SER A 32 -16.68 -2.47 -7.16
CA SER A 32 -18.08 -2.03 -7.11
C SER A 32 -18.31 -1.17 -5.86
N TYR A 33 -19.40 -0.40 -5.85
CA TYR A 33 -19.74 0.45 -4.69
C TYR A 33 -19.78 -0.34 -3.37
N ASN A 34 -20.43 -1.50 -3.37
CA ASN A 34 -20.55 -2.33 -2.16
C ASN A 34 -19.19 -2.87 -1.72
N SER A 35 -18.35 -3.34 -2.66
CA SER A 35 -17.02 -3.85 -2.33
C SER A 35 -16.09 -2.76 -1.81
N ASP A 36 -16.20 -1.53 -2.33
CA ASP A 36 -15.41 -0.39 -1.84
C ASP A 36 -15.81 -0.02 -0.40
N ILE A 37 -17.10 -0.03 -0.07
CA ILE A 37 -17.56 0.21 1.30
C ILE A 37 -17.02 -0.87 2.26
N PHE A 38 -17.09 -2.16 1.87
CA PHE A 38 -16.51 -3.24 2.68
C PHE A 38 -14.99 -3.11 2.85
N ALA A 39 -14.27 -2.77 1.78
CA ALA A 39 -12.83 -2.52 1.85
C ALA A 39 -12.51 -1.37 2.81
N MET A 40 -13.25 -0.27 2.74
CA MET A 40 -13.06 0.89 3.62
C MET A 40 -13.34 0.57 5.09
N ILE A 41 -14.34 -0.27 5.40
CA ILE A 41 -14.56 -0.75 6.78
C ILE A 41 -13.30 -1.48 7.25
N GLY A 42 -12.77 -2.41 6.45
CA GLY A 42 -11.53 -3.11 6.76
C GLY A 42 -10.35 -2.14 6.99
N THR A 43 -10.21 -1.13 6.14
CA THR A 43 -9.18 -0.08 6.28
C THR A 43 -9.32 0.66 7.60
N LEU A 44 -10.52 1.04 8.03
CA LEU A 44 -10.74 1.74 9.31
C LEU A 44 -10.33 0.89 10.51
N PHE A 45 -10.66 -0.42 10.49
CA PHE A 45 -10.21 -1.35 11.52
C PHE A 45 -8.68 -1.45 11.56
N LEU A 46 -8.04 -1.63 10.40
CA LEU A 46 -6.58 -1.68 10.32
C LEU A 46 -5.94 -0.37 10.81
N TRP A 47 -6.48 0.78 10.42
CA TRP A 47 -5.99 2.09 10.81
C TRP A 47 -6.09 2.31 12.32
N ALA A 48 -7.23 1.96 12.92
CA ALA A 48 -7.46 2.12 14.36
C ALA A 48 -6.59 1.18 15.22
N PHE A 49 -6.38 -0.06 14.78
CA PHE A 49 -5.62 -1.06 15.55
C PHE A 49 -4.13 -1.13 15.19
N PHE A 50 -3.67 -0.41 14.16
CA PHE A 50 -2.25 -0.38 13.77
C PHE A 50 -1.31 0.07 14.90
N PRO A 51 -1.62 1.12 15.69
CA PRO A 51 -0.76 1.52 16.82
C PRO A 51 -0.58 0.38 17.83
N SER A 52 -1.64 -0.37 18.12
CA SER A 52 -1.56 -1.56 18.97
C SER A 52 -0.64 -2.62 18.35
N PHE A 53 -0.78 -2.90 17.06
CA PHE A 53 0.08 -3.84 16.34
C PHE A 53 1.57 -3.48 16.42
N ASN A 54 1.93 -2.22 16.16
CA ASN A 54 3.32 -1.76 16.21
C ASN A 54 3.89 -1.68 17.64
N SER A 55 3.01 -1.54 18.65
CA SER A 55 3.41 -1.42 20.05
C SER A 55 3.41 -2.75 20.82
N ALA A 56 2.82 -3.82 20.25
CA ALA A 56 2.55 -5.07 20.97
C ALA A 56 3.79 -5.73 21.58
N LEU A 57 4.94 -5.60 20.91
CA LEU A 57 6.23 -6.16 21.35
C LEU A 57 7.19 -5.09 21.90
N ALA A 58 6.73 -3.84 22.06
CA ALA A 58 7.55 -2.75 22.55
C ALA A 58 7.65 -2.81 24.09
N ILE A 59 8.85 -3.11 24.58
CA ILE A 59 9.22 -3.10 26.00
C ILE A 59 10.44 -2.17 26.11
N PRO A 60 10.54 -1.27 27.12
CA PRO A 60 9.66 -1.01 28.28
C PRO A 60 8.38 -0.20 27.97
N GLU A 61 7.51 0.02 28.97
CA GLU A 61 6.22 0.75 28.86
C GLU A 61 6.34 2.12 28.15
N ASP A 62 7.39 2.90 28.43
CA ASP A 62 7.61 4.19 27.77
C ASP A 62 7.84 4.05 26.26
N SER A 63 8.53 2.99 25.85
CA SER A 63 8.73 2.64 24.44
C SER A 63 7.42 2.25 23.76
N ARG A 64 6.50 1.64 24.51
CA ARG A 64 5.15 1.28 24.03
C ARG A 64 4.33 2.52 23.75
N HIS A 65 4.28 3.49 24.68
CA HIS A 65 3.58 4.75 24.46
C HIS A 65 4.15 5.54 23.28
N ARG A 66 5.49 5.59 23.13
CA ARG A 66 6.13 6.21 21.96
C ARG A 66 5.75 5.50 20.66
N ALA A 67 5.75 4.16 20.64
CA ALA A 67 5.35 3.39 19.47
C ALA A 67 3.90 3.67 19.04
N ILE A 68 2.99 3.79 20.01
CA ILE A 68 1.59 4.15 19.75
C ILE A 68 1.50 5.55 19.12
N LEU A 69 2.11 6.56 19.76
CA LEU A 69 2.05 7.94 19.29
C LEU A 69 2.71 8.14 17.92
N ASN A 70 3.92 7.58 17.73
CA ASN A 70 4.63 7.67 16.46
C ASN A 70 3.87 6.96 15.32
N THR A 71 3.26 5.80 15.62
CA THR A 71 2.43 5.10 14.62
C THR A 71 1.19 5.92 14.27
N TYR A 72 0.52 6.49 15.26
CA TYR A 72 -0.66 7.32 15.04
C TYR A 72 -0.33 8.57 14.21
N LEU A 73 0.76 9.27 14.54
CA LEU A 73 1.21 10.44 13.77
C LEU A 73 1.58 10.08 12.33
N ALA A 74 2.33 9.00 12.13
CA ALA A 74 2.68 8.51 10.80
C ALA A 74 1.42 8.18 9.98
N LEU A 75 0.41 7.56 10.61
CA LEU A 75 -0.87 7.26 9.99
C LEU A 75 -1.69 8.52 9.63
N CYS A 76 -1.76 9.51 10.53
CA CYS A 76 -2.44 10.77 10.24
C CYS A 76 -1.78 11.48 9.05
N SER A 77 -0.45 11.55 9.04
CA SER A 77 0.31 12.14 7.97
C SER A 77 0.13 11.38 6.65
N SER A 78 0.21 10.04 6.65
CA SER A 78 -0.02 9.25 5.45
C SER A 78 -1.46 9.38 4.93
N THR A 79 -2.45 9.53 5.81
CA THR A 79 -3.84 9.80 5.41
C THR A 79 -3.96 11.12 4.68
N ILE A 80 -3.51 12.22 5.27
CA ILE A 80 -3.57 13.56 4.65
C ILE A 80 -2.82 13.55 3.32
N CYS A 81 -1.61 13.01 3.30
CA CYS A 81 -0.77 12.94 2.11
C CYS A 81 -1.40 12.08 1.00
N THR A 82 -2.03 10.95 1.36
CA THR A 82 -2.77 10.10 0.42
C THR A 82 -3.90 10.87 -0.25
N PHE A 83 -4.72 11.60 0.51
CA PHE A 83 -5.81 12.38 -0.06
C PHE A 83 -5.30 13.51 -0.98
N LEU A 84 -4.26 14.24 -0.56
CA LEU A 84 -3.65 15.29 -1.37
C LEU A 84 -3.08 14.77 -2.69
N ILE A 85 -2.33 13.67 -2.64
CA ILE A 85 -1.67 13.10 -3.83
C ILE A 85 -2.66 12.40 -4.73
N SER A 86 -3.66 11.73 -4.16
CA SER A 86 -4.74 11.12 -4.94
C SER A 86 -5.47 12.17 -5.76
N GLN A 87 -5.72 13.37 -5.21
CA GLN A 87 -6.27 14.50 -5.96
C GLN A 87 -5.32 15.00 -7.05
N LEU A 88 -4.02 15.13 -6.75
CA LEU A 88 -3.03 15.66 -7.69
C LEU A 88 -2.74 14.73 -8.86
N LEU A 89 -2.79 13.42 -8.67
CA LEU A 89 -2.49 12.44 -9.71
C LEU A 89 -3.68 12.19 -10.66
N ASP A 90 -4.92 12.43 -10.22
CA ASP A 90 -6.13 12.19 -11.02
C ASP A 90 -6.53 13.40 -11.89
N HIS A 91 -5.57 13.97 -12.63
CA HIS A 91 -5.84 15.04 -13.60
C HIS A 91 -6.76 14.56 -14.75
N ASP A 92 -6.66 13.28 -15.15
CA ASP A 92 -7.45 12.72 -16.27
C ASP A 92 -8.92 12.40 -15.90
N HIS A 93 -9.25 12.20 -14.62
CA HIS A 93 -10.60 11.81 -14.16
C HIS A 93 -11.34 12.87 -13.33
N LYS A 94 -11.00 14.16 -13.50
CA LYS A 94 -11.63 15.31 -12.82
C LYS A 94 -11.39 15.36 -11.30
N TYR A 95 -10.17 15.16 -10.84
CA TYR A 95 -9.83 15.27 -9.41
C TYR A 95 -10.74 14.40 -8.52
N ARG A 96 -11.09 13.19 -8.98
CA ARG A 96 -11.89 12.26 -8.18
C ARG A 96 -10.97 11.46 -7.27
N PHE A 97 -11.45 11.14 -6.08
CA PHE A 97 -10.71 10.26 -5.17
C PHE A 97 -10.87 8.81 -5.64
N SER A 98 -9.77 8.18 -6.03
CA SER A 98 -9.73 6.73 -6.19
C SER A 98 -9.84 6.04 -4.83
N MET A 99 -10.95 5.33 -4.60
CA MET A 99 -11.16 4.58 -3.35
C MET A 99 -10.09 3.51 -3.12
N ALA A 100 -9.51 2.95 -4.18
CA ALA A 100 -8.38 2.02 -4.07
C ALA A 100 -7.11 2.69 -3.51
N HIS A 101 -6.87 3.96 -3.83
CA HIS A 101 -5.73 4.70 -3.26
C HIS A 101 -5.97 4.97 -1.78
N VAL A 102 -7.19 5.35 -1.42
CA VAL A 102 -7.57 5.68 -0.03
C VAL A 102 -7.61 4.45 0.86
N SER A 103 -8.19 3.33 0.42
CA SER A 103 -8.30 2.13 1.25
C SER A 103 -6.95 1.48 1.57
N ASN A 104 -5.97 1.63 0.69
CA ASN A 104 -4.65 1.01 0.84
C ASN A 104 -3.57 1.99 1.34
N SER A 105 -3.41 3.15 0.70
CA SER A 105 -2.23 4.01 0.90
C SER A 105 -2.24 4.76 2.23
N VAL A 106 -3.41 4.96 2.84
CA VAL A 106 -3.53 5.56 4.17
C VAL A 106 -2.85 4.73 5.27
N LEU A 107 -2.68 3.41 5.04
CA LEU A 107 -2.01 2.49 5.95
C LEU A 107 -0.49 2.44 5.76
N ALA A 108 0.03 2.98 4.66
CA ALA A 108 1.45 2.89 4.31
C ALA A 108 2.37 3.51 5.38
N GLY A 109 1.94 4.59 6.03
CA GLY A 109 2.69 5.22 7.12
C GLY A 109 2.87 4.29 8.33
N GLY A 110 1.82 3.55 8.71
CA GLY A 110 1.87 2.57 9.79
C GLY A 110 2.82 1.40 9.50
N VAL A 111 2.84 0.94 8.24
CA VAL A 111 3.78 -0.10 7.76
C VAL A 111 5.22 0.40 7.79
N ALA A 112 5.46 1.64 7.34
CA ALA A 112 6.80 2.20 7.19
C ALA A 112 7.48 2.50 8.53
N ILE A 113 6.73 3.05 9.50
CA ILE A 113 7.29 3.40 10.81
C ILE A 113 7.52 2.17 11.71
N GLY A 114 6.91 1.02 11.40
CA GLY A 114 6.78 -0.11 12.33
C GLY A 114 8.08 -0.64 12.96
N THR A 115 9.22 -0.61 12.25
CA THR A 115 10.51 -1.06 12.82
C THR A 115 11.17 -0.05 13.74
N VAL A 116 10.82 1.23 13.63
CA VAL A 116 11.46 2.34 14.37
C VAL A 116 10.48 3.07 15.30
N ALA A 117 9.21 2.65 15.34
CA ALA A 117 8.16 3.34 16.08
C ALA A 117 8.48 3.54 17.57
N ASN A 118 9.21 2.62 18.20
CA ASN A 118 9.57 2.65 19.62
C ASN A 118 10.81 3.52 19.95
N ILE A 119 11.65 3.83 18.96
CA ILE A 119 12.93 4.55 19.12
C ILE A 119 12.91 5.98 18.56
N VAL A 120 11.95 6.33 17.70
CA VAL A 120 11.82 7.70 17.19
C VAL A 120 11.44 8.63 18.35
N LEU A 121 12.34 9.57 18.66
CA LEU A 121 12.18 10.52 19.76
C LEU A 121 11.43 11.78 19.35
N GLU A 122 11.64 12.27 18.12
CA GLU A 122 10.98 13.47 17.63
C GLU A 122 9.76 13.12 16.74
N PRO A 123 8.57 13.66 17.07
CA PRO A 123 7.33 13.44 16.31
C PRO A 123 7.42 13.81 14.82
N ILE A 124 8.28 14.76 14.46
CA ILE A 124 8.39 15.25 13.10
C ILE A 124 8.89 14.18 12.14
N TYR A 125 9.78 13.27 12.58
CA TYR A 125 10.26 12.18 11.75
C TYR A 125 9.16 11.15 11.48
N ALA A 126 8.28 10.90 12.45
CA ALA A 126 7.13 10.03 12.25
C ALA A 126 6.19 10.58 11.17
N LEU A 127 5.94 11.90 11.18
CA LEU A 127 5.17 12.59 10.14
C LEU A 127 5.86 12.49 8.77
N LEU A 128 7.16 12.78 8.69
CA LEU A 128 7.89 12.72 7.42
C LEU A 128 7.87 11.31 6.81
N ILE A 129 8.05 10.27 7.62
CA ILE A 129 7.96 8.86 7.19
C ILE A 129 6.56 8.55 6.67
N GLY A 130 5.51 9.02 7.36
CA GLY A 130 4.13 8.89 6.93
C GLY A 130 3.87 9.51 5.55
N CYS A 131 4.26 10.77 5.36
CA CYS A 131 4.14 11.49 4.07
C CYS A 131 4.88 10.75 2.95
N LEU A 132 6.15 10.40 3.14
CA LEU A 132 6.96 9.74 2.11
C LEU A 132 6.39 8.37 1.75
N ALA A 133 5.95 7.59 2.74
CA ALA A 133 5.33 6.29 2.51
C ALA A 133 4.02 6.41 1.71
N ALA A 134 3.19 7.42 1.99
CA ALA A 134 1.98 7.67 1.22
C ALA A 134 2.29 8.06 -0.23
N ILE A 135 3.27 8.95 -0.47
CA ILE A 135 3.71 9.31 -1.84
C ILE A 135 4.07 8.06 -2.63
N VAL A 136 4.95 7.22 -2.07
CA VAL A 136 5.41 5.99 -2.71
C VAL A 136 4.25 5.03 -2.96
N SER A 137 3.34 4.87 -1.98
CA SER A 137 2.21 3.96 -2.10
C SER A 137 1.18 4.41 -3.15
N VAL A 138 0.87 5.70 -3.25
CA VAL A 138 -0.09 6.19 -4.25
C VAL A 138 0.50 6.11 -5.65
N ILE A 139 1.77 6.51 -5.83
CA ILE A 139 2.48 6.39 -7.11
C ILE A 139 2.59 4.91 -7.52
N GLY A 140 2.94 4.03 -6.58
CA GLY A 140 3.00 2.59 -6.82
C GLY A 140 1.65 2.01 -7.26
N ASN A 141 0.57 2.41 -6.62
CA ASN A 141 -0.79 2.01 -7.00
C ASN A 141 -1.21 2.54 -8.38
N ASN A 142 -0.68 3.67 -8.84
CA ASN A 142 -1.04 4.21 -10.15
C ASN A 142 -0.22 3.60 -11.30
N TYR A 143 1.11 3.50 -11.14
CA TYR A 143 2.02 3.12 -12.23
C TYR A 143 2.52 1.68 -12.17
N ILE A 144 2.57 1.07 -10.98
CA ILE A 144 3.20 -0.24 -10.73
C ILE A 144 2.14 -1.28 -10.33
N LYS A 145 0.92 -1.18 -10.89
CA LYS A 145 -0.05 -2.26 -10.70
C LYS A 145 0.53 -3.56 -11.28
N VAL A 146 0.49 -4.60 -10.46
CA VAL A 146 1.00 -5.94 -10.76
C VAL A 146 0.41 -6.50 -12.06
N ALA A 147 -0.84 -6.18 -12.38
CA ALA A 147 -1.47 -6.52 -13.66
C ALA A 147 -0.78 -5.86 -14.88
N HIS A 148 -0.31 -4.62 -14.76
CA HIS A 148 0.44 -3.94 -15.81
C HIS A 148 1.84 -4.53 -15.97
N PHE A 149 2.52 -4.85 -14.85
CA PHE A 149 3.82 -5.53 -14.85
C PHE A 149 3.76 -6.92 -15.50
N PHE A 150 2.76 -7.74 -15.15
CA PHE A 150 2.57 -9.05 -15.76
C PHE A 150 2.02 -8.96 -17.19
N GLY A 151 1.16 -7.99 -17.51
CA GLY A 151 0.69 -7.74 -18.87
C GLY A 151 1.83 -7.36 -19.83
N LEU A 152 2.78 -6.52 -19.37
CA LEU A 152 4.02 -6.22 -20.09
C LEU A 152 4.93 -7.45 -20.23
N PHE A 153 5.06 -8.27 -19.19
CA PHE A 153 5.83 -9.51 -19.24
C PHE A 153 5.26 -10.52 -20.26
N PHE A 154 3.93 -10.67 -20.29
CA PHE A 154 3.26 -11.51 -21.30
C PHE A 154 3.36 -10.92 -22.70
N LYS A 155 3.26 -9.60 -22.85
CA LYS A 155 3.45 -8.92 -24.14
C LYS A 155 4.87 -9.14 -24.68
N ASN A 156 5.90 -9.02 -23.83
CA ASN A 156 7.29 -9.25 -24.22
C ASN A 156 7.57 -10.73 -24.54
N SER A 157 7.03 -11.68 -23.78
CA SER A 157 7.20 -13.11 -24.07
C SER A 157 6.48 -13.57 -25.34
N THR A 158 5.33 -12.97 -25.72
CA THR A 158 4.74 -13.20 -27.06
C THR A 158 5.58 -12.61 -28.20
N ILE A 159 6.29 -11.50 -27.96
CA ILE A 159 7.17 -10.90 -28.97
C ILE A 159 8.46 -11.72 -29.15
N GLU A 160 9.01 -12.29 -28.07
CA GLU A 160 10.15 -13.22 -28.16
C GLU A 160 9.75 -14.52 -28.89
N MET A 161 8.62 -15.14 -28.53
CA MET A 161 8.12 -16.34 -29.23
C MET A 161 7.88 -16.11 -30.72
N ALA A 162 7.40 -14.91 -31.11
CA ALA A 162 7.17 -14.57 -32.51
C ALA A 162 8.46 -14.34 -33.31
N LYS A 163 9.59 -14.05 -32.65
CA LYS A 163 10.90 -13.93 -33.29
C LYS A 163 11.57 -15.28 -33.52
N ASP A 164 11.21 -16.30 -32.74
CA ASP A 164 11.73 -17.67 -32.89
C ASP A 164 10.94 -18.50 -33.92
N THR A 165 9.95 -17.90 -34.59
CA THR A 165 9.11 -18.57 -35.62
C THR A 165 9.38 -18.09 -37.06
N PHE A 166 10.47 -17.36 -37.29
CA PHE A 166 10.95 -16.95 -38.63
C PHE A 166 12.42 -17.30 -38.83
#